data_AF-A0A938NI82-F1
#
_entry.id   AF-A0A938NI82-F1
#
_cell.length_a   1.000
_cell.length_b   1.000
_cell.length_c   1.000
_cell.angle_alpha   90.00
_cell.angle_beta   90.00
_cell.angle_gamma   90.00
#
_symmetry.space_group_name_H-M   'P 1'
#
loop_
_entity.id
_entity.type
_entity.pdbx_description
1 polymer ?
#
loop_
_entity_poly.entity_id
_entity_poly.type
_entity_poly.pdbx_seq_one_letter_code
_entity_poly.pdbx_strand_id
1 'polypeptide(L)'
;MKIVTAAQMQALDRRAMTEARIPSLTLMERAGAGVVAAMEQTFGPLRGKTVTICCGKGNNGGDGFVVARLLAQRRVRVQVLLMAKATDLAGDAKVVYRRFAKRAGAST
;
A
#
# COMPACT_ATOMS: atom_id res chain seq x y z
N MET A 1 -16.52 -10.33 13.29
CA MET A 1 -15.69 -9.11 13.14
C MET A 1 -16.53 -7.91 13.52
N LYS A 2 -16.02 -6.94 14.30
CA LYS A 2 -16.76 -5.68 14.54
C LYS A 2 -16.56 -4.77 13.33
N ILE A 3 -17.65 -4.23 12.78
CA ILE A 3 -17.60 -3.27 11.68
C ILE A 3 -17.43 -1.87 12.28
N VAL A 4 -16.47 -1.10 11.78
CA VAL A 4 -16.17 0.26 12.25
C VAL A 4 -16.34 1.26 11.12
N THR A 5 -16.68 2.49 11.47
CA THR A 5 -16.71 3.62 10.52
C THR A 5 -15.28 4.06 10.17
N ALA A 6 -15.13 4.83 9.09
CA ALA A 6 -13.84 5.41 8.72
C ALA A 6 -13.24 6.28 9.84
N ALA A 7 -14.07 7.07 10.53
CA ALA A 7 -13.63 7.90 11.65
C ALA A 7 -13.14 7.05 12.84
N GLN A 8 -13.83 5.94 13.13
CA GLN A 8 -13.41 4.99 14.15
C GLN A 8 -12.10 4.28 13.77
N MET A 9 -11.96 3.84 12.51
CA MET A 9 -10.71 3.24 12.03
C MET A 9 -9.54 4.21 12.16
N GLN A 10 -9.72 5.47 11.75
CA GLN A 10 -8.69 6.50 11.90
C GLN A 10 -8.33 6.75 13.38
N ALA A 11 -9.31 6.71 14.28
CA ALA A 11 -9.06 6.81 15.72
C ALA A 11 -8.26 5.60 16.24
N LEU A 12 -8.56 4.39 15.78
CA LEU A 12 -7.79 3.19 16.13
C LEU A 12 -6.35 3.26 15.63
N ASP A 13 -6.12 3.70 14.39
CA ASP A 13 -4.76 3.91 13.87
C ASP A 13 -3.99 4.94 14.69
N ARG A 14 -4.64 6.06 15.05
CA ARG A 14 -4.03 7.07 15.94
C ARG A 14 -3.62 6.46 17.27
N ARG A 15 -4.51 5.69 17.91
CA ARG A 15 -4.22 5.03 19.19
C ARG A 15 -3.10 4.00 19.05
N ALA A 16 -3.06 3.23 17.96
CA ALA A 16 -1.95 2.31 17.68
C ALA A 16 -0.60 3.04 17.60
N MET A 17 -0.58 4.24 17.03
CA MET A 17 0.63 5.06 16.97
C MET A 17 1.01 5.70 18.31
N THR A 18 0.04 6.21 19.07
CA THR A 18 0.32 6.98 20.30
C THR A 18 0.44 6.10 21.55
N GLU A 19 -0.48 5.16 21.73
CA GLU A 19 -0.56 4.28 22.91
C GLU A 19 0.37 3.06 22.72
N ALA A 20 0.26 2.37 21.59
CA ALA A 20 1.05 1.17 21.31
C ALA A 20 2.39 1.45 20.63
N ARG A 21 2.71 2.72 20.37
CA ARG A 21 4.00 3.19 19.78
C ARG A 21 4.36 2.52 18.46
N ILE A 22 3.36 2.10 17.67
CA ILE A 22 3.57 1.49 16.36
C ILE A 22 3.79 2.60 15.33
N PRO A 23 4.91 2.63 14.57
CA PRO A 23 5.11 3.66 13.56
C PRO A 23 4.03 3.62 12.47
N SER A 24 3.60 4.79 11.98
CA SER A 24 2.61 4.91 10.89
C SER A 24 2.99 4.10 9.65
N LEU A 25 4.26 4.15 9.25
CA LEU A 25 4.81 3.33 8.15
C LEU A 25 4.63 1.83 8.39
N THR A 26 4.70 1.37 9.63
CA THR A 26 4.48 -0.05 9.96
C THR A 26 3.03 -0.44 9.77
N LEU A 27 2.09 0.46 10.11
CA LEU A 27 0.66 0.24 9.86
C LEU A 27 0.38 0.15 8.34
N MET A 28 0.94 1.07 7.54
CA MET A 28 0.83 1.08 6.08
C MET A 28 1.42 -0.20 5.44
N GLU A 29 2.60 -0.63 5.89
CA GLU A 29 3.23 -1.88 5.42
C GLU A 29 2.35 -3.10 5.73
N ARG A 30 1.73 -3.14 6.92
CA ARG A 30 0.80 -4.21 7.32
C ARG A 30 -0.49 -4.18 6.52
N ALA A 31 -1.07 -3.00 6.27
CA ALA A 31 -2.27 -2.85 5.45
C ALA A 31 -2.04 -3.37 4.03
N GLY A 32 -0.96 -2.95 3.38
CA GLY A 32 -0.60 -3.44 2.05
C GLY A 32 -0.30 -4.95 2.01
N ALA A 33 0.36 -5.50 3.03
CA ALA A 33 0.57 -6.94 3.14
C ALA A 33 -0.75 -7.72 3.29
N GLY A 34 -1.68 -7.18 4.07
CA GLY A 34 -3.03 -7.74 4.23
C GLY A 34 -3.80 -7.79 2.90
N VAL A 35 -3.69 -6.75 2.07
CA VAL A 35 -4.28 -6.74 0.73
C VAL A 35 -3.69 -7.84 -0.15
N VAL A 36 -2.36 -8.01 -0.17
CA VAL A 36 -1.72 -9.09 -0.95
C VAL A 36 -2.16 -10.47 -0.48
N ALA A 37 -2.25 -10.68 0.84
CA ALA A 37 -2.74 -11.94 1.41
C ALA A 37 -4.20 -12.22 1.00
N ALA A 38 -5.07 -11.21 1.05
CA ALA A 38 -6.45 -11.33 0.61
C ALA A 38 -6.55 -11.63 -0.90
N MET A 39 -5.68 -11.03 -1.72
CA MET A 39 -5.59 -11.34 -3.15
C MET A 39 -5.16 -12.80 -3.39
N GLU A 40 -4.17 -13.31 -2.68
CA GLU A 40 -3.73 -14.71 -2.80
C GLU A 40 -4.84 -15.69 -2.37
N GLN A 41 -5.58 -15.36 -1.30
CA GLN A 41 -6.74 -16.15 -0.86
C GLN A 41 -7.87 -16.16 -1.89
N THR A 42 -8.13 -15.02 -2.54
CA THR A 42 -9.25 -14.88 -3.48
C THR A 42 -8.93 -15.43 -4.88
N PHE A 43 -7.71 -15.22 -5.37
CA PHE A 43 -7.34 -15.48 -6.76
C PHE A 43 -6.32 -16.63 -6.92
N GLY A 44 -5.92 -17.27 -5.83
CA GLY A 44 -4.86 -18.28 -5.80
C GLY A 44 -3.46 -17.69 -6.06
N PRO A 45 -2.50 -18.53 -6.49
CA PRO A 45 -1.13 -18.08 -6.76
C PRO A 45 -1.08 -16.91 -7.74
N LEU A 46 -0.43 -15.80 -7.36
CA LEU A 46 -0.43 -14.57 -8.15
C LEU A 46 0.68 -14.51 -9.22
N ARG A 47 1.70 -15.37 -9.13
CA ARG A 47 2.87 -15.37 -10.02
C ARG A 47 2.44 -15.44 -11.50
N GLY A 48 3.00 -14.56 -12.34
CA GLY A 48 2.69 -14.50 -13.77
C GLY A 48 1.41 -13.73 -14.13
N LYS A 49 0.54 -13.42 -13.15
CA LYS A 49 -0.62 -12.54 -13.37
C LYS A 49 -0.17 -11.10 -13.62
N THR A 50 -1.09 -10.31 -14.17
CA THR A 50 -0.94 -8.85 -14.33
C THR A 50 -1.89 -8.14 -13.40
N VAL A 51 -1.40 -7.12 -12.70
CA VAL A 51 -2.19 -6.31 -11.76
C VAL A 51 -1.92 -4.84 -12.03
N THR A 52 -2.99 -4.07 -12.24
CA THR A 52 -2.94 -2.61 -12.30
C THR A 52 -3.46 -2.04 -10.99
N ILE A 53 -2.71 -1.12 -10.39
CA ILE A 53 -3.03 -0.49 -9.11
C ILE A 53 -3.21 1.00 -9.34
N CYS A 54 -4.39 1.52 -9.03
CA CYS A 54 -4.70 2.95 -9.11
C CYS A 54 -4.43 3.60 -7.74
N CYS A 55 -3.38 4.42 -7.66
CA CYS A 55 -2.98 5.09 -6.43
C CYS A 55 -3.40 6.57 -6.45
N GLY A 56 -4.02 7.02 -5.35
CA GLY A 56 -4.17 8.45 -5.06
C GLY A 56 -2.93 9.02 -4.34
N LYS A 57 -2.99 10.29 -3.92
CA LYS A 57 -1.89 10.94 -3.18
C LYS A 57 -1.83 10.66 -1.68
N GLY A 58 -2.91 10.13 -1.10
CA GLY A 58 -3.07 9.92 0.34
C GLY A 58 -2.58 8.55 0.83
N ASN A 59 -2.94 8.21 2.07
CA ASN A 59 -2.51 6.95 2.72
C ASN A 59 -2.86 5.70 1.92
N ASN A 60 -4.08 5.63 1.35
CA ASN A 60 -4.49 4.51 0.51
C ASN A 60 -3.60 4.35 -0.74
N GLY A 61 -3.08 5.46 -1.29
CA GLY A 61 -2.09 5.40 -2.36
C GLY A 61 -0.76 4.84 -1.88
N GLY A 62 -0.36 5.20 -0.66
CA GLY A 62 0.73 4.59 0.08
C GLY A 62 0.60 3.06 0.19
N ASP A 63 -0.55 2.59 0.67
CA ASP A 63 -0.87 1.16 0.74
C ASP A 63 -0.75 0.50 -0.65
N GLY A 64 -1.25 1.16 -1.69
CA GLY A 64 -1.12 0.71 -3.08
C GLY A 64 0.34 0.55 -3.54
N PHE A 65 1.25 1.47 -3.16
CA PHE A 65 2.68 1.32 -3.46
C PHE A 65 3.34 0.17 -2.68
N VAL A 66 2.88 -0.11 -1.45
CA VAL A 66 3.31 -1.30 -0.71
C VAL A 66 2.86 -2.56 -1.44
N VAL A 67 1.58 -2.65 -1.82
CA VAL A 67 1.02 -3.76 -2.60
C VAL A 67 1.82 -3.97 -3.89
N ALA A 68 2.05 -2.89 -4.64
CA ALA A 68 2.81 -2.92 -5.88
C ALA A 68 4.20 -3.53 -5.69
N ARG A 69 4.92 -3.07 -4.66
CA ARG A 69 6.26 -3.58 -4.34
C ARG A 69 6.24 -5.06 -3.94
N LEU A 70 5.28 -5.47 -3.12
CA LEU A 70 5.15 -6.85 -2.65
C LEU A 70 4.75 -7.82 -3.77
N LEU A 71 3.90 -7.38 -4.70
CA LEU A 71 3.53 -8.15 -5.90
C LEU A 71 4.71 -8.27 -6.88
N ALA A 72 5.45 -7.19 -7.10
CA ALA A 72 6.65 -7.22 -7.94
C ALA A 72 7.69 -8.23 -7.41
N GLN A 73 7.89 -8.31 -6.08
CA GLN A 73 8.75 -9.31 -5.43
C GLN A 73 8.30 -10.76 -5.69
N ARG A 74 7.01 -10.97 -5.94
CA ARG A 74 6.40 -12.28 -6.25
C ARG A 74 6.36 -12.58 -7.75
N ARG A 75 7.07 -11.79 -8.58
CA ARG A 75 7.10 -11.92 -10.06
C ARG A 75 5.71 -11.77 -10.69
N VAL A 76 4.89 -10.89 -10.11
CA VAL A 76 3.64 -10.42 -10.72
C VAL A 76 4.00 -9.23 -11.63
N ARG A 77 3.37 -9.14 -12.81
CA ARG A 77 3.50 -7.96 -13.67
C ARG A 77 2.64 -6.84 -13.10
N VAL A 78 3.26 -5.80 -12.55
CA VAL A 78 2.55 -4.72 -11.86
C VAL A 78 2.65 -3.43 -12.66
N GLN A 79 1.51 -2.78 -12.88
CA GLN A 79 1.44 -1.40 -13.36
C GLN A 79 0.84 -0.52 -12.26
N VAL A 80 1.43 0.65 -12.01
CA VAL A 80 0.90 1.60 -11.05
C VAL A 80 0.48 2.88 -11.78
N LEU A 81 -0.78 3.26 -11.64
CA LEU A 81 -1.32 4.50 -12.14
C LEU A 81 -1.48 5.48 -10.98
N LEU A 82 -0.60 6.48 -10.91
CA LEU A 82 -0.72 7.54 -9.91
C LEU A 82 -1.63 8.65 -10.43
N MET A 83 -2.80 8.81 -9.81
CA MET A 83 -3.81 9.82 -10.17
C MET A 83 -3.52 11.22 -9.58
N ALA A 84 -2.23 11.53 -9.42
CA ALA A 84 -1.73 12.78 -8.86
C ALA A 84 -0.30 13.03 -9.38
N LYS A 85 0.29 14.20 -9.13
CA LYS A 85 1.72 14.37 -9.43
C LYS A 85 2.53 13.68 -8.34
N ALA A 86 3.64 13.05 -8.70
CA ALA A 86 4.55 12.45 -7.72
C ALA A 86 5.10 13.47 -6.71
N THR A 87 5.16 14.75 -7.10
CA THR A 87 5.52 15.88 -6.23
C THR A 87 4.48 16.17 -5.15
N ASP A 88 3.23 15.79 -5.37
CA ASP A 88 2.11 16.01 -4.43
C ASP A 88 2.08 14.96 -3.32
N LEU A 89 2.92 13.92 -3.42
CA LEU A 89 3.06 12.91 -2.39
C LEU A 89 3.78 13.49 -1.17
N ALA A 90 3.20 13.22 0.01
CA ALA A 90 3.73 13.63 1.30
C ALA A 90 3.69 12.47 2.30
N GLY A 91 4.33 12.67 3.46
CA GLY A 91 4.36 11.71 4.56
C GLY A 91 4.75 10.31 4.12
N ASP A 92 4.04 9.32 4.67
CA ASP A 92 4.32 7.91 4.44
C ASP A 92 4.17 7.51 2.97
N ALA A 93 3.13 8.00 2.28
CA ALA A 93 2.89 7.70 0.88
C ALA A 93 4.10 8.06 -0.01
N LYS A 94 4.75 9.20 0.27
CA LYS A 94 6.01 9.60 -0.41
C LYS A 94 7.15 8.62 -0.14
N VAL A 95 7.28 8.15 1.11
CA VAL A 95 8.33 7.21 1.51
C VAL A 95 8.15 5.87 0.81
N VAL A 96 6.96 5.28 0.82
CA VAL A 96 6.72 3.99 0.15
C VAL A 96 6.74 4.11 -1.37
N TYR A 97 6.28 5.23 -1.95
CA TYR A 97 6.47 5.51 -3.37
C TYR A 97 7.95 5.46 -3.76
N ARG A 98 8.83 6.11 -3.00
CA ARG A 98 10.28 6.07 -3.26
C ARG A 98 10.84 4.64 -3.12
N ARG A 99 10.37 3.86 -2.14
CA ARG A 99 10.77 2.44 -1.98
C ARG A 99 10.33 1.59 -3.17
N PHE A 100 9.14 1.85 -3.70
CA PHE A 100 8.62 1.20 -4.90
C PHE A 100 9.42 1.61 -6.14
N ALA A 101 9.58 2.91 -6.39
CA ALA A 101 10.26 3.45 -7.57
C ALA A 101 11.72 3.01 -7.71
N LYS A 102 12.47 2.94 -6.60
CA LYS A 102 13.85 2.41 -6.58
C LYS A 102 13.96 0.95 -7.03
N ARG A 103 12.89 0.18 -6.88
CA ARG A 103 12.87 -1.28 -7.09
C ARG A 103 12.22 -1.67 -8.40
N ALA A 104 11.30 -0.84 -8.90
CA ALA A 104 10.54 -1.09 -10.11
C ALA A 104 11.28 -0.73 -11.41
N GLY A 105 12.41 0.00 -11.34
CA GLY A 105 13.05 0.53 -12.55
C GLY A 105 12.06 1.42 -13.30
N ALA A 106 11.71 2.56 -12.70
CA ALA A 106 10.56 3.38 -13.06
C ALA A 106 10.30 3.48 -14.58
N SER A 107 9.20 2.87 -15.06
CA SER A 107 8.49 3.41 -16.22
C SER A 107 7.59 4.52 -15.71
N THR A 108 7.99 5.75 -16.02
CA THR A 108 7.18 6.97 -15.98
C THR A 108 5.92 6.83 -16.82
#